data_AF-R0B1A8-F1
#
_entry.id   AF-R0B1A8-F1
#
_cell.length_a   1.000
_cell.length_b   1.000
_cell.length_c   1.000
_cell.angle_alpha   90.00
_cell.angle_beta   90.00
_cell.angle_gamma   90.00
#
_symmetry.space_group_name_H-M   'P 1'
#
loop_
_entity.id
_entity.type
_entity.pdbx_description
1 polymer ?
#
loop_
_entity_poly.entity_id
_entity_poly.type
_entity_poly.pdbx_seq_one_letter_code
_entity_poly.pdbx_strand_id
1 'polypeptide(L)'
;MKNKLEFLKQDRKVNDTFINKLELVGFDVNYGSFGYWSHEPYIKIGRDIVWLVSTECDNNNTYCTYRYQNEVIKDIYRVVKEQKKLAEDSDQMVNEFFEKLSK
;
A
#
# COMPACT_ATOMS: atom_id res chain seq x y z
N MET A 1 -17.90 -8.17 23.39
CA MET A 1 -17.04 -6.96 23.54
C MET A 1 -15.83 -6.97 22.61
N LYS A 2 -15.07 -8.07 22.47
CA LYS A 2 -13.94 -8.18 21.53
C LYS A 2 -14.28 -7.73 20.09
N ASN A 3 -15.40 -8.20 19.52
CA ASN A 3 -15.83 -7.81 18.17
C ASN A 3 -16.16 -6.32 18.02
N LYS A 4 -16.73 -5.66 19.05
CA LYS A 4 -16.97 -4.20 19.01
C LYS A 4 -15.66 -3.42 19.05
N LEU A 5 -14.68 -3.89 19.82
CA LEU A 5 -13.37 -3.25 19.90
C LEU A 5 -12.56 -3.42 18.61
N GLU A 6 -12.66 -4.58 17.94
CA GLU A 6 -12.03 -4.79 16.64
C GLU A 6 -12.69 -3.96 15.54
N PHE A 7 -14.01 -3.88 15.52
CA PHE A 7 -14.74 -2.97 14.63
C PHE A 7 -14.30 -1.51 14.80
N LEU A 8 -14.17 -1.04 16.06
CA LEU A 8 -13.66 0.31 16.36
C LEU A 8 -12.16 0.51 16.08
N LYS A 9 -11.39 -0.56 15.90
CA LYS A 9 -10.01 -0.48 15.41
C LYS A 9 -9.94 -0.43 13.88
N GLN A 10 -10.93 -1.01 13.20
CA GLN A 10 -11.04 -1.02 11.74
C GLN A 10 -11.38 0.37 11.17
N ASP A 11 -12.08 1.21 11.94
CA ASP A 11 -12.54 2.54 11.50
C ASP A 11 -11.57 3.69 11.89
N ARG A 12 -10.31 3.36 12.19
CA ARG A 12 -9.30 4.37 12.54
C ARG A 12 -8.60 4.85 11.29
N LYS A 13 -8.42 6.16 11.16
CA LYS A 13 -7.50 6.74 10.19
C LYS A 13 -6.05 6.34 10.53
N VAL A 14 -5.18 6.36 9.51
CA VAL A 14 -3.73 6.18 9.69
C VAL A 14 -3.23 7.18 10.72
N ASN A 15 -2.35 6.70 11.60
CA ASN A 15 -1.68 7.48 12.62
C ASN A 15 -0.28 6.91 12.87
N ASP A 16 0.53 7.59 13.68
CA ASP A 16 1.92 7.21 13.94
C ASP A 16 2.06 5.79 14.47
N THR A 17 1.12 5.33 15.31
CA THR A 17 1.13 3.94 15.81
C THR A 17 0.94 2.92 14.68
N PHE A 18 0.14 3.24 13.67
CA PHE A 18 -0.05 2.38 12.51
C PHE A 18 1.17 2.43 11.58
N ILE A 19 1.75 3.61 11.36
CA ILE A 19 2.98 3.80 10.59
C ILE A 19 4.12 2.98 11.20
N ASN A 20 4.37 3.12 12.50
CA ASN A 20 5.39 2.34 13.20
C ASN A 20 5.15 0.83 13.09
N LYS A 21 3.88 0.39 13.05
CA LYS A 21 3.56 -1.04 12.83
C LYS A 21 3.90 -1.50 11.43
N LEU A 22 3.68 -0.67 10.40
CA LEU A 22 4.07 -0.99 9.03
C LEU A 22 5.58 -1.16 8.92
N GLU A 23 6.34 -0.27 9.55
CA GLU A 23 7.81 -0.36 9.60
C GLU A 23 8.28 -1.61 10.35
N LEU A 24 7.66 -1.93 11.50
CA LEU A 24 7.99 -3.14 12.27
C LEU A 24 7.76 -4.45 11.50
N VAL A 25 6.81 -4.48 10.57
CA VAL A 25 6.58 -5.66 9.71
C VAL A 25 7.44 -5.65 8.44
N GLY A 26 8.28 -4.63 8.25
CA GLY A 26 9.26 -4.54 7.17
C GLY A 26 8.83 -3.70 5.96
N PHE A 27 7.79 -2.88 6.07
CA PHE A 27 7.49 -1.89 5.02
C PHE A 27 8.26 -0.59 5.25
N ASP A 28 8.92 -0.08 4.23
CA ASP A 28 9.50 1.25 4.25
C ASP A 28 8.43 2.32 3.99
N VAL A 29 8.18 3.16 5.00
CA VAL A 29 7.31 4.33 4.85
C VAL A 29 8.13 5.49 4.29
N ASN A 30 7.81 5.87 3.07
CA ASN A 30 8.46 6.93 2.31
C ASN A 30 7.54 8.15 2.19
N TYR A 31 8.09 9.27 1.77
CA TYR A 31 7.37 10.53 1.61
C TYR A 31 7.54 11.07 0.19
N GLY A 32 6.46 11.56 -0.41
CA GLY A 32 6.46 12.00 -1.80
C GLY A 32 5.33 12.98 -2.11
N SER A 33 5.19 13.32 -3.39
CA SER A 33 4.08 14.17 -3.84
C SER A 33 2.87 13.33 -4.22
N PHE A 34 1.73 13.58 -3.58
CA PHE A 34 0.44 12.99 -3.91
C PHE A 34 -0.43 14.09 -4.53
N GLY A 35 -0.70 14.04 -5.83
CA GLY A 35 -1.41 15.13 -6.51
C GLY A 35 -0.72 16.49 -6.30
N TYR A 36 -1.44 17.45 -5.70
CA TYR A 36 -0.93 18.78 -5.38
C TYR A 36 -0.27 18.87 -3.98
N TRP A 37 -0.36 17.82 -3.17
CA TRP A 37 0.18 17.79 -1.81
C TRP A 37 1.59 17.21 -1.79
N SER A 38 2.48 17.86 -1.05
CA SER A 38 3.90 17.49 -0.95
C SER A 38 4.19 16.82 0.38
N HIS A 39 5.13 15.88 0.39
CA HIS A 39 5.60 15.21 1.60
C HIS A 39 4.51 14.33 2.26
N GLU A 40 3.73 13.66 1.43
CA GLU A 40 2.69 12.74 1.86
C GLU A 40 3.24 11.32 2.02
N PRO A 41 2.80 10.56 3.04
CA PRO A 41 3.34 9.25 3.32
C PRO A 41 2.76 8.15 2.42
N TYR A 42 3.63 7.25 1.99
CA TYR A 42 3.29 6.07 1.22
C TYR A 42 4.23 4.92 1.55
N ILE A 43 3.81 3.70 1.18
CA ILE A 43 4.71 2.56 1.15
C ILE A 43 4.90 2.09 -0.29
N LYS A 44 6.09 1.56 -0.57
CA LYS A 44 6.42 1.00 -1.88
C LYS A 44 6.46 -0.52 -1.79
N ILE A 45 5.73 -1.19 -2.66
CA ILE A 45 5.67 -2.65 -2.74
C ILE A 45 6.01 -3.04 -4.17
N GLY A 46 7.21 -3.59 -4.37
CA GLY A 46 7.75 -3.80 -5.71
C GLY A 46 7.81 -2.50 -6.49
N ARG A 47 7.07 -2.42 -7.60
CA ARG A 47 6.99 -1.21 -8.44
C ARG A 47 5.82 -0.29 -8.07
N ASP A 48 4.90 -0.76 -7.25
CA ASP A 48 3.67 -0.04 -6.94
C ASP A 48 3.78 0.74 -5.63
N ILE A 49 2.94 1.77 -5.53
CA ILE A 49 2.83 2.64 -4.36
C ILE A 49 1.45 2.46 -3.73
N VAL A 50 1.42 2.29 -2.42
CA VAL A 50 0.21 2.40 -1.61
C VAL A 50 0.30 3.66 -0.78
N TRP A 51 -0.45 4.69 -1.16
CA TRP A 51 -0.57 5.94 -0.40
C TRP A 51 -1.35 5.71 0.89
N LEU A 52 -0.84 6.30 1.99
CA LEU A 52 -1.49 6.27 3.31
C LEU A 52 -2.53 7.40 3.46
N VAL A 53 -2.60 8.28 2.46
CA VAL A 53 -3.50 9.41 2.36
C VAL A 53 -4.41 9.30 1.15
N SER A 54 -5.53 10.01 1.19
CA SER A 54 -6.50 10.12 0.13
C SER A 54 -6.99 11.56 0.02
N THR A 55 -7.63 11.85 -1.10
CA THR A 55 -8.32 13.10 -1.33
C THR A 55 -9.76 12.98 -0.84
N GLU A 56 -10.18 13.88 0.04
CA GLU A 56 -11.60 14.07 0.41
C GLU A 56 -12.08 15.44 -0.12
N CYS A 57 -13.36 15.52 -0.48
CA CYS A 57 -14.00 16.74 -0.98
C CYS A 57 -15.16 17.11 -0.05
N ASP A 58 -15.19 18.35 0.43
CA ASP A 58 -16.30 18.91 1.19
C ASP A 58 -16.61 20.34 0.71
N ASN A 59 -17.88 20.59 0.35
CA ASN A 59 -18.43 21.92 0.01
C ASN A 59 -17.46 22.84 -0.76
N ASN A 60 -16.96 22.36 -1.91
CA ASN A 60 -16.01 23.01 -2.83
C ASN A 60 -14.53 23.05 -2.42
N ASN A 61 -14.15 22.47 -1.29
CA ASN A 61 -12.75 22.30 -0.90
C ASN A 61 -12.30 20.86 -1.07
N THR A 62 -11.08 20.70 -1.57
CA THR A 62 -10.42 19.41 -1.72
C THR A 62 -9.23 19.38 -0.76
N TYR A 63 -9.18 18.39 0.12
CA TYR A 63 -8.12 18.26 1.11
C TYR A 63 -7.51 16.86 1.11
N CYS A 64 -6.23 16.81 1.46
CA CYS A 64 -5.53 15.57 1.74
C CYS A 64 -5.82 15.15 3.18
N THR A 65 -6.13 13.88 3.37
CA THR A 65 -6.36 13.29 4.69
C THR A 65 -5.81 11.89 4.73
N TYR A 66 -5.40 11.46 5.92
CA TYR A 66 -5.12 10.06 6.19
C TYR A 66 -6.31 9.16 5.87
N ARG A 67 -6.00 8.04 5.21
CA ARG A 67 -6.97 6.98 4.88
C ARG A 67 -7.34 6.19 6.12
N TYR A 68 -8.41 5.41 6.03
CA TYR A 68 -8.70 4.40 7.03
C TYR A 68 -7.71 3.24 6.95
N GLN A 69 -7.26 2.76 8.11
CA GLN A 69 -6.26 1.69 8.21
C GLN A 69 -6.71 0.42 7.51
N ASN A 70 -8.01 0.09 7.56
CA ASN A 70 -8.57 -1.09 6.89
C ASN A 70 -8.46 -1.01 5.35
N GLU A 71 -8.66 0.16 4.76
CA GLU A 71 -8.53 0.39 3.32
C GLU A 71 -7.08 0.25 2.89
N VAL A 72 -6.17 0.85 3.66
CA VAL A 72 -4.73 0.70 3.43
C VAL A 72 -4.34 -0.78 3.49
N ILE A 73 -4.74 -1.51 4.54
CA ILE A 73 -4.42 -2.94 4.67
C ILE A 73 -4.95 -3.75 3.46
N LYS A 74 -6.19 -3.49 3.02
CA LYS A 74 -6.76 -4.16 1.84
C LYS A 74 -5.94 -3.91 0.58
N ASP A 75 -5.52 -2.67 0.36
CA ASP A 75 -4.67 -2.30 -0.78
C ASP A 75 -3.28 -2.94 -0.70
N ILE A 76 -2.68 -2.98 0.49
CA ILE A 76 -1.41 -3.69 0.71
C ILE A 76 -1.54 -5.14 0.27
N TYR A 77 -2.57 -5.86 0.76
CA TYR A 77 -2.79 -7.25 0.37
C TYR A 77 -2.97 -7.43 -1.13
N ARG A 78 -3.75 -6.54 -1.76
CA ARG A 78 -3.98 -6.57 -3.21
C ARG A 78 -2.68 -6.38 -3.98
N VAL A 79 -1.91 -5.33 -3.65
CA VAL A 79 -0.66 -4.98 -4.34
C VAL A 79 0.41 -6.06 -4.13
N VAL A 80 0.54 -6.61 -2.91
CA VAL A 80 1.46 -7.74 -2.66
C VAL A 80 1.12 -8.93 -3.56
N LYS A 81 -0.17 -9.26 -3.69
CA LYS A 81 -0.61 -10.38 -4.53
C LYS A 81 -0.33 -10.13 -6.02
N GLU A 82 -0.59 -8.91 -6.50
CA GLU A 82 -0.32 -8.52 -7.89
C GLU A 82 1.18 -8.55 -8.21
N GLN A 83 2.01 -7.94 -7.37
CA GLN A 83 3.46 -7.91 -7.54
C GLN A 83 4.10 -9.30 -7.46
N LYS A 84 3.60 -10.17 -6.57
CA LYS A 84 4.01 -11.57 -6.51
C LYS A 84 3.76 -12.28 -7.84
N LYS A 85 2.54 -12.14 -8.39
CA LYS A 85 2.19 -12.78 -9.66
C LYS A 85 3.07 -12.27 -10.80
N LEU A 86 3.32 -10.96 -10.87
CA LEU A 86 4.19 -10.38 -11.88
C LEU A 86 5.64 -10.90 -11.78
N ALA A 87 6.13 -11.13 -10.57
CA ALA A 87 7.44 -11.73 -10.35
C ALA A 87 7.48 -13.18 -10.83
N GLU A 88 6.48 -13.99 -10.47
CA GLU A 88 6.36 -15.40 -10.90
C GLU A 88 6.28 -15.51 -12.44
N ASP A 89 5.46 -14.67 -13.09
CA ASP A 89 5.34 -14.62 -14.55
C ASP A 89 6.68 -14.20 -15.19
N SER A 90 7.40 -13.26 -14.59
CA SER A 90 8.71 -12.81 -15.09
C SER A 90 9.78 -13.89 -14.98
N ASP A 91 9.81 -14.62 -13.86
CA ASP A 91 10.74 -15.73 -13.64
C ASP A 91 10.49 -16.86 -14.65
N GLN A 92 9.22 -17.15 -14.94
CA GLN A 92 8.85 -18.12 -15.98
C GLN A 92 9.38 -17.70 -17.37
N MET A 93 9.20 -16.42 -17.75
CA MET A 93 9.70 -15.91 -19.03
C MET A 93 11.22 -16.04 -19.16
N VAL A 94 11.96 -15.76 -18.09
CA VAL A 94 13.42 -15.90 -18.07
C VAL A 94 13.82 -17.36 -18.23
N ASN A 95 13.17 -18.28 -17.52
CA ASN A 95 13.45 -19.71 -17.63
C ASN A 95 13.20 -20.22 -19.06
N GLU A 96 12.05 -19.89 -19.66
CA GLU A 96 11.71 -20.28 -21.04
C GLU A 96 12.72 -19.75 -22.07
N PHE A 97 13.24 -18.54 -21.85
CA PHE A 97 14.27 -17.96 -22.72
C PHE A 97 15.56 -18.79 -22.70
N PHE A 98 16.06 -19.15 -21.52
CA PHE A 98 17.29 -19.94 -21.40
C PHE A 98 17.11 -21.39 -21.87
N GLU A 99 15.95 -21.99 -21.64
CA GLU A 99 15.63 -23.32 -22.19
C GLU A 99 15.71 -23.34 -23.72
N LYS A 100 15.21 -22.29 -24.39
CA LYS A 100 15.29 -22.17 -25.85
C LYS A 100 16.71 -22.01 -26.37
N LEU A 101 17.60 -21.37 -25.60
CA LEU A 101 19.02 -21.22 -25.96
C LEU A 101 19.83 -22.50 -25.73
N SER A 102 19.34 -23.40 -24.88
CA SER A 102 20.01 -24.68 -24.59
C SER A 102 19.72 -25.78 -25.63
N LYS A 103 18.91 -25.49 -26.65
CA LYS A 103 18.61 -26.36 -27.81
C LYS A 103 19.35 -25.89 -29.05
#